data_AF-A0A7W8BHS9-F1
#
_entry.id   AF-A0A7W8BHS9-F1
#
_cell.length_a   1.000
_cell.length_b   1.000
_cell.length_c   1.000
_cell.angle_alpha   90.00
_cell.angle_beta   90.00
_cell.angle_gamma   90.00
#
_symmetry.space_group_name_H-M   'P 1'
#
loop_
_entity.id
_entity.type
_entity.pdbx_description
1 polymer ?
#
loop_
_entity_poly.entity_id
_entity_poly.type
_entity_poly.pdbx_seq_one_letter_code
_entity_poly.pdbx_strand_id
1 'polypeptide(L)'
;MSNPSTGPQVGVGIALLVIDLLAVALLLYGYGIHGWADGYNGGNTPEAPRFAWRAMWCLAGGAAVTGGGLLAVRWHIPGTVQILILGGGAMLFASLAARS
;
A
#
# COMPACT_ATOMS: atom_id res chain seq x y z
N MET A 1 3.33 -33.00 -1.97
CA MET A 1 3.72 -31.57 -1.93
C MET A 1 3.99 -31.20 -0.49
N SER A 2 5.24 -30.88 -0.16
CA SER A 2 5.68 -30.46 1.18
C SER A 2 5.14 -29.06 1.50
N ASN A 3 4.65 -28.87 2.73
CA ASN A 3 4.28 -27.55 3.21
C ASN A 3 5.55 -26.68 3.29
N PRO A 4 5.51 -25.38 2.94
CA PRO A 4 6.67 -24.51 3.10
C PRO A 4 7.06 -24.44 4.58
N SER A 5 8.36 -24.51 4.88
CA SER A 5 8.82 -24.47 6.27
C SER A 5 8.57 -23.09 6.89
N THR A 6 8.22 -23.08 8.18
CA THR A 6 7.77 -21.88 8.90
C THR A 6 8.84 -20.78 8.94
N GLY A 7 10.13 -21.13 9.01
CA GLY A 7 11.24 -20.17 9.07
C GLY A 7 11.32 -19.22 7.86
N PRO A 8 11.46 -19.75 6.63
CA PRO A 8 11.43 -18.95 5.40
C PRO A 8 10.14 -18.16 5.21
N GLN A 9 8.97 -18.69 5.58
CA GLN A 9 7.71 -17.95 5.51
C GLN A 9 7.73 -16.69 6.38
N VAL A 10 8.25 -16.80 7.60
CA VAL A 10 8.37 -15.67 8.52
C VAL A 10 9.40 -14.66 8.00
N GLY A 11 10.57 -15.13 7.55
CA GLY A 11 11.62 -14.23 7.04
C GLY A 11 11.16 -13.41 5.83
N VAL A 12 10.55 -14.06 4.83
CA VAL A 12 9.98 -13.38 3.67
C VAL A 12 8.82 -12.48 4.07
N GLY A 13 7.96 -12.93 4.99
CA GLY A 13 6.86 -12.11 5.51
C GLY A 13 7.34 -10.81 6.16
N ILE A 14 8.39 -10.86 6.97
CA ILE A 14 8.99 -9.67 7.60
C ILE A 14 9.60 -8.75 6.52
N ALA A 15 10.34 -9.31 5.56
CA ALA A 15 10.94 -8.51 4.50
C ALA A 15 9.88 -7.78 3.65
N LEU A 16 8.82 -8.48 3.26
CA LEU A 16 7.69 -7.90 2.53
C LEU A 16 6.97 -6.84 3.37
N LEU A 17 6.74 -7.11 4.66
CA LEU A 17 6.12 -6.14 5.55
C LEU A 17 6.93 -4.83 5.63
N VAL A 18 8.25 -4.91 5.75
CA VAL A 18 9.12 -3.72 5.77
C VAL A 18 9.00 -2.94 4.45
N ILE A 19 8.98 -3.64 3.32
CA ILE A 19 8.81 -3.02 2.00
C ILE A 19 7.44 -2.34 1.89
N ASP A 20 6.38 -3.00 2.34
CA ASP A 20 5.01 -2.45 2.30
C ASP A 20 4.91 -1.18 3.16
N LEU A 21 5.48 -1.19 4.36
CA LEU A 21 5.51 -0.01 5.24
C LEU A 21 6.31 1.14 4.63
N LEU A 22 7.47 0.85 4.00
CA LEU A 22 8.25 1.87 3.30
C LEU A 22 7.48 2.45 2.11
N ALA A 23 6.79 1.61 1.33
CA ALA A 23 5.97 2.06 0.22
C ALA A 23 4.83 2.98 0.68
N VAL A 24 4.10 2.59 1.72
CA VAL A 24 3.03 3.41 2.31
C VAL A 24 3.58 4.73 2.85
N ALA A 25 4.71 4.71 3.57
CA ALA A 25 5.34 5.91 4.11
C ALA A 25 5.79 6.88 3.00
N LEU A 26 6.40 6.37 1.92
CA LEU A 26 6.82 7.17 0.78
C LEU A 26 5.64 7.81 0.06
N LEU A 27 4.56 7.06 -0.15
CA LEU A 27 3.33 7.60 -0.73
C LEU A 27 2.72 8.68 0.17
N LEU A 28 2.75 8.49 1.48
CA LEU A 28 2.17 9.45 2.42
C LEU A 28 2.99 10.74 2.45
N TYR A 29 4.31 10.61 2.40
CA TYR A 29 5.21 11.75 2.25
C TYR A 29 4.95 12.51 0.95
N GLY A 30 4.84 11.80 -0.18
CA GLY A 30 4.51 12.40 -1.47
C GLY A 30 3.16 13.13 -1.49
N TYR A 31 2.12 12.52 -0.91
CA TYR A 31 0.82 13.17 -0.74
C TYR A 31 0.92 14.44 0.10
N GLY A 32 1.70 14.42 1.19
CA GLY A 32 1.95 15.60 2.01
C GLY A 32 2.64 16.74 1.25
N ILE A 33 3.60 16.42 0.37
CA ILE A 33 4.26 17.42 -0.50
C ILE A 33 3.25 18.03 -1.49
N HIS A 34 2.42 17.22 -2.14
CA HIS A 34 1.38 17.73 -3.03
C HIS A 34 0.38 18.60 -2.28
N GLY A 35 -0.08 18.18 -1.09
CA GLY A 35 -1.01 18.96 -0.27
C GLY A 35 -0.41 20.28 0.22
N TRP A 36 0.88 20.28 0.58
CA TRP A 36 1.60 21.51 0.92
C TRP A 36 1.68 22.45 -0.28
N ALA A 37 2.06 21.95 -1.46
CA ALA A 37 2.15 22.73 -2.68
C ALA A 37 0.80 23.31 -3.13
N ASP A 38 -0.28 22.53 -3.04
CA ASP A 38 -1.64 22.96 -3.36
C ASP A 38 -2.07 24.15 -2.49
N GLY A 39 -1.62 24.21 -1.22
CA GLY A 39 -1.88 25.32 -0.31
C GLY A 39 -1.30 26.67 -0.77
N TYR A 40 -0.23 26.67 -1.58
CA TYR A 40 0.34 27.88 -2.17
C TYR A 40 -0.27 28.23 -3.54
N ASN A 41 -0.97 27.28 -4.17
CA ASN A 41 -1.50 27.38 -5.54
C ASN A 41 -3.03 27.49 -5.57
N GLY A 42 -3.60 28.39 -4.77
CA GLY A 42 -5.06 28.56 -4.64
C GLY A 42 -5.84 28.92 -5.92
N GLY A 43 -5.16 29.20 -7.03
CA GLY A 43 -5.78 29.44 -8.35
C GLY A 43 -5.87 28.20 -9.26
N ASN A 44 -5.21 27.09 -8.91
CA ASN A 44 -5.15 25.87 -9.73
C ASN A 44 -5.93 24.72 -9.07
N THR A 45 -6.30 23.70 -9.87
CA THR A 45 -6.94 22.49 -9.34
C THR A 45 -5.97 21.72 -8.44
N PRO A 46 -6.36 21.32 -7.22
CA PRO A 46 -5.50 20.57 -6.30
C PRO A 46 -5.00 19.25 -6.90
N GLU A 47 -3.71 18.95 -6.77
CA GLU A 47 -3.10 17.71 -7.26
C GLU A 47 -3.10 16.58 -6.22
N ALA A 48 -3.15 16.91 -4.92
CA ALA A 48 -3.13 15.93 -3.84
C ALA A 48 -4.25 14.87 -3.92
N PRO A 49 -5.53 15.20 -4.22
CA PRO A 49 -6.58 14.18 -4.37
C PRO A 49 -6.27 13.16 -5.47
N ARG A 50 -5.74 13.64 -6.60
CA ARG A 50 -5.37 12.80 -7.74
C ARG A 50 -4.20 11.89 -7.41
N PHE A 51 -3.22 12.40 -6.66
CA PHE A 51 -2.12 11.59 -6.15
C PHE A 51 -2.63 10.50 -5.21
N ALA A 52 -3.53 10.83 -4.28
CA ALA A 52 -4.12 9.88 -3.35
C ALA A 52 -4.90 8.76 -4.09
N TRP A 53 -5.66 9.09 -5.14
CA TRP A 53 -6.36 8.09 -5.94
C TRP A 53 -5.39 7.11 -6.63
N ARG A 54 -4.28 7.63 -7.17
CA ARG A 54 -3.23 6.79 -7.77
C ARG A 54 -2.57 5.89 -6.74
N ALA A 55 -2.22 6.44 -5.57
CA ALA A 55 -1.64 5.68 -4.46
C ALA A 55 -2.57 4.56 -3.99
N MET A 56 -3.88 4.85 -3.86
CA MET A 56 -4.90 3.85 -3.55
C MET A 56 -4.88 2.70 -4.55
N TRP A 57 -4.94 2.98 -5.86
CA TRP A 57 -4.95 1.93 -6.88
C TRP A 57 -3.64 1.14 -6.94
N CYS A 58 -2.50 1.79 -6.73
CA CYS A 58 -1.21 1.12 -6.64
C CYS A 58 -1.17 0.13 -5.46
N LEU A 59 -1.64 0.55 -4.29
CA LEU A 59 -1.66 -0.30 -3.09
C LEU A 59 -2.70 -1.42 -3.20
N ALA A 60 -3.89 -1.13 -3.72
CA ALA A 60 -4.93 -2.14 -3.95
C ALA A 60 -4.49 -3.19 -4.99
N GLY A 61 -3.87 -2.74 -6.10
CA GLY A 61 -3.30 -3.63 -7.11
C GLY A 61 -2.14 -4.45 -6.55
N GLY A 62 -1.26 -3.83 -5.76
CA GLY A 62 -0.20 -4.51 -5.02
C GLY A 62 -0.76 -5.62 -4.14
N ALA A 63 -1.72 -5.31 -3.27
CA ALA A 63 -2.37 -6.27 -2.39
C ALA A 63 -2.95 -7.48 -3.14
N ALA A 64 -3.59 -7.24 -4.29
CA ALA A 64 -4.16 -8.30 -5.10
C ALA A 64 -3.10 -9.19 -5.74
N VAL A 65 -2.04 -8.61 -6.31
CA VAL A 65 -0.98 -9.35 -7.00
C VAL A 65 -0.09 -10.09 -6.01
N THR A 66 0.42 -9.41 -4.99
CA THR A 66 1.40 -9.98 -4.07
C THR A 66 0.72 -10.83 -3.00
N GLY A 67 -0.29 -10.27 -2.32
CA GLY A 67 -1.05 -10.97 -1.30
C GLY A 67 -1.83 -12.15 -1.87
N GLY A 68 -2.57 -11.94 -2.96
CA GLY A 68 -3.29 -13.01 -3.67
C GLY A 68 -2.35 -14.08 -4.23
N GLY A 69 -1.21 -13.68 -4.79
CA GLY A 69 -0.18 -14.60 -5.27
C GLY A 69 0.38 -15.50 -4.15
N LEU A 70 0.68 -14.92 -2.98
CA LEU A 70 1.15 -15.66 -1.81
C LEU A 70 0.09 -16.63 -1.26
N LEU A 71 -1.18 -16.21 -1.23
CA LEU A 71 -2.27 -17.11 -0.86
C LEU A 71 -2.41 -18.28 -1.84
N ALA A 72 -2.29 -18.04 -3.14
CA ALA A 72 -2.39 -19.07 -4.18
C ALA A 72 -1.30 -20.15 -4.03
N VAL A 73 -0.08 -19.77 -3.59
CA VAL A 73 1.01 -20.73 -3.31
C VAL A 73 0.96 -21.33 -1.89
N ARG A 74 -0.15 -21.15 -1.15
CA ARG A 74 -0.37 -21.61 0.24
C ARG A 74 0.53 -20.95 1.28
N TRP A 75 1.11 -19.79 0.99
CA TRP A 75 1.83 -18.96 1.95
C TRP A 75 0.87 -18.03 2.67
N HIS A 76 -0.04 -18.64 3.46
CA HIS A 76 -1.18 -17.95 4.05
C HIS A 76 -0.80 -16.79 4.97
N ILE A 77 0.24 -16.97 5.81
CA ILE A 77 0.66 -15.95 6.77
C ILE A 77 1.12 -14.67 6.06
N PRO A 78 2.18 -14.69 5.21
CA PRO A 78 2.65 -13.46 4.56
C PRO A 78 1.64 -12.93 3.53
N GLY A 79 0.84 -13.80 2.89
CA GLY A 79 -0.23 -13.35 1.99
C GLY A 79 -1.32 -12.55 2.71
N THR A 80 -1.74 -13.00 3.89
CA THR A 80 -2.75 -12.28 4.69
C THR A 80 -2.21 -10.95 5.20
N VAL A 81 -0.95 -10.92 5.67
CA VAL A 81 -0.29 -9.68 6.11
C VAL A 81 -0.22 -8.67 4.98
N GLN A 82 0.16 -9.07 3.77
CA GLN A 82 0.20 -8.16 2.62
C GLN A 82 -1.16 -7.58 2.28
N ILE A 83 -2.22 -8.40 2.27
CA ILE A 83 -3.59 -7.92 2.01
C ILE A 83 -4.00 -6.90 3.06
N LEU A 84 -3.72 -7.15 4.33
CA LEU A 84 -4.09 -6.24 5.42
C LEU A 84 -3.33 -4.92 5.36
N ILE A 85 -2.02 -4.94 5.15
CA ILE A 85 -1.18 -3.75 5.17
C ILE A 85 -1.39 -2.90 3.92
N LEU A 86 -1.31 -3.51 2.73
CA LEU A 86 -1.51 -2.79 1.48
C LEU A 86 -2.99 -2.40 1.30
N GLY A 87 -3.92 -3.25 1.70
CA GLY A 87 -5.35 -2.92 1.71
C GLY A 87 -5.69 -1.80 2.70
N GLY A 88 -5.11 -1.81 3.90
CA GLY A 88 -5.25 -0.73 4.88
C GLY A 88 -4.66 0.59 4.37
N GLY A 89 -3.48 0.54 3.74
CA GLY A 89 -2.89 1.68 3.06
C GLY A 89 -3.78 2.21 1.92
N ALA A 90 -4.32 1.33 1.08
CA ALA A 90 -5.25 1.71 0.03
C ALA A 90 -6.50 2.40 0.61
N MET A 91 -7.08 1.85 1.67
CA MET A 91 -8.24 2.45 2.35
C MET A 91 -7.91 3.83 2.94
N LEU A 92 -6.72 4.01 3.52
CA LEU A 92 -6.23 5.31 3.97
C LEU A 92 -6.22 6.31 2.82
N PHE A 93 -5.59 5.98 1.69
CA PHE A 93 -5.53 6.87 0.53
C PHE A 93 -6.89 7.11 -0.13
N ALA A 94 -7.78 6.11 -0.14
CA ALA A 94 -9.17 6.29 -0.56
C ALA A 94 -9.88 7.34 0.29
N SER A 95 -9.69 7.29 1.61
CA SER A 95 -10.29 8.25 2.54
C SER A 95 -9.72 9.66 2.38
N LEU A 96 -8.43 9.79 2.07
CA LEU A 96 -7.79 11.06 1.77
C LEU A 96 -8.30 11.65 0.45
N ALA A 97 -8.38 10.83 -0.59
CA ALA A 97 -8.92 11.24 -1.88
C ALA A 97 -10.40 11.66 -1.80
N ALA A 98 -11.19 11.03 -0.92
CA ALA A 98 -12.59 11.38 -0.72
C ALA A 98 -12.81 12.63 0.16
N ARG A 99 -11.81 13.06 0.93
CA ARG A 99 -11.86 14.21 1.85
C ARG A 99 -11.24 15.49 1.27
N SER A 100 -10.64 15.41 0.09
CA SER A 100 -9.93 16.51 -0.57
C SER A 100 -10.69 17.00 -1.79
#